data_AF-A0A7D5BCZ6-F1
#
_entry.id   AF-A0A7D5BCZ6-F1
#
_cell.length_a   1.000
_cell.length_b   1.000
_cell.length_c   1.000
_cell.angle_alpha   90.00
_cell.angle_beta   90.00
_cell.angle_gamma   90.00
#
_symmetry.space_group_name_H-M   'P 1'
#
loop_
_entity.id
_entity.type
_entity.pdbx_description
1 polymer ?
#
loop_
_entity_poly.entity_id
_entity_poly.type
_entity_poly.pdbx_seq_one_letter_code
_entity_poly.pdbx_strand_id
1 'polypeptide(L)'
;MNPDFIKMTQARLREVERHASTSGQFDALKASRATLHFIAGRGETGEFKAFVESFDTAPVTPLLSFTTKAEADTWLREHPAPPHGALIRAANDFYTVVDARALHHRKLLRLPSPEEVTHTDEAEQEVEDVPEPSKPSPGTKFSLFKLYDRTCYDLNQMETRMSSPEEFAAIRTARISFNFVMRVGEEYGFEEYLGSLRSARTSPPLTSFATHEEADTWLATQERSINPGGGKSGDPKEGGEGAAPPPGFGCERHLLK
;
A
#
# COMPACT_ATOMS: atom_id res chain seq x y z
N MET A 1 4.44 -19.18 -18.85
CA MET A 1 4.03 -18.69 -17.51
C MET A 1 5.29 -18.56 -16.69
N ASN A 2 5.71 -17.33 -16.39
CA ASN A 2 6.90 -17.09 -15.57
C ASN A 2 6.48 -17.30 -14.10
N PRO A 3 7.16 -18.15 -13.30
CA PRO A 3 6.81 -18.35 -11.90
C PRO A 3 6.64 -17.02 -11.17
N ASP A 4 5.64 -17.02 -10.29
CA ASP A 4 5.11 -15.89 -9.56
C ASP A 4 6.24 -15.11 -8.85
N PHE A 5 6.65 -13.97 -9.44
CA PHE A 5 7.80 -13.15 -9.05
C PHE A 5 7.82 -12.91 -7.53
N ILE A 6 6.67 -12.57 -6.97
CA ILE A 6 6.52 -12.36 -5.53
C ILE A 6 6.77 -13.66 -4.74
N LYS A 7 6.29 -14.82 -5.18
CA LYS A 7 6.55 -16.10 -4.49
C LYS A 7 8.04 -16.44 -4.50
N MET A 8 8.74 -16.21 -5.61
CA MET A 8 10.19 -16.42 -5.68
C MET A 8 10.93 -15.50 -4.70
N THR A 9 10.60 -14.21 -4.67
CA THR A 9 11.18 -13.27 -3.71
C THR A 9 10.87 -13.69 -2.27
N GLN A 10 9.65 -14.11 -1.96
CA GLN A 10 9.29 -14.59 -0.63
C GLN A 10 10.07 -15.83 -0.21
N ALA A 11 10.32 -16.77 -1.13
CA ALA A 11 11.14 -17.95 -0.85
C ALA A 11 12.58 -17.55 -0.53
N ARG A 12 13.19 -16.66 -1.33
CA ARG A 12 14.53 -16.15 -1.07
C ARG A 12 14.63 -15.36 0.24
N LEU A 13 13.63 -14.55 0.58
CA LEU A 13 13.61 -13.84 1.87
C LEU A 13 13.58 -14.78 3.09
N ARG A 14 13.00 -15.98 2.97
CA ARG A 14 13.03 -17.01 4.03
C ARG A 14 14.40 -17.67 4.16
N GLU A 15 15.14 -17.80 3.06
CA GLU A 15 16.52 -18.28 3.10
C GLU A 15 17.42 -17.23 3.75
N VAL A 16 17.24 -15.97 3.38
CA VAL A 16 17.91 -14.80 3.94
C VAL A 16 17.70 -14.66 5.45
N GLU A 17 16.55 -15.13 5.97
CA GLU A 17 16.23 -15.12 7.40
C GLU A 17 17.29 -15.83 8.26
N ARG A 18 18.02 -16.81 7.70
CA ARG A 18 19.13 -17.50 8.41
C ARG A 18 20.30 -16.58 8.73
N HIS A 19 20.44 -15.47 8.00
CA HIS A 19 21.50 -14.48 8.19
C HIS A 19 21.10 -13.36 9.14
N ALA A 20 19.83 -13.29 9.56
CA ALA A 20 19.36 -12.29 10.50
C ALA A 20 19.98 -12.54 11.88
N SER A 21 20.64 -11.51 12.41
CA SER A 21 21.36 -11.54 13.68
C SER A 21 20.65 -10.74 14.79
N THR A 22 19.67 -9.91 14.44
CA THR A 22 18.94 -9.05 15.39
C THR A 22 17.44 -9.22 15.23
N SER A 23 16.68 -8.97 16.30
CA SER A 23 15.21 -8.98 16.21
C SER A 23 14.67 -7.96 15.21
N GLY A 24 15.33 -6.81 15.04
CA GLY A 24 14.99 -5.82 14.02
C GLY A 24 15.07 -6.38 12.60
N GLN A 25 16.13 -7.14 12.29
CA GLN A 25 16.28 -7.81 11.00
C GLN A 25 15.20 -8.88 10.76
N PHE A 26 14.86 -9.69 11.76
CA PHE A 26 13.73 -10.63 11.66
C PHE A 26 12.40 -9.90 11.42
N ASP A 27 12.14 -8.82 12.15
CA ASP A 27 10.93 -8.01 12.00
C ASP A 27 10.87 -7.34 10.61
N ALA A 28 12.00 -6.85 10.10
CA ALA A 28 12.13 -6.26 8.77
C ALA A 28 11.82 -7.25 7.65
N LEU A 29 12.35 -8.48 7.74
CA LEU A 29 12.04 -9.54 6.78
C LEU A 29 10.57 -9.97 6.86
N LYS A 30 10.01 -10.05 8.06
CA LYS A 30 8.60 -10.37 8.28
C LYS A 30 7.68 -9.28 7.71
N ALA A 31 8.00 -8.02 7.94
CA ALA A 31 7.28 -6.87 7.39
C ALA A 31 7.34 -6.90 5.86
N SER A 32 8.52 -7.10 5.28
CA SER A 32 8.71 -7.20 3.83
C SER A 32 7.90 -8.32 3.19
N ARG A 33 7.87 -9.50 3.81
CA ARG A 33 7.04 -10.62 3.36
C ARG A 33 5.55 -10.29 3.44
N ALA A 34 5.11 -9.56 4.47
CA ALA A 34 3.74 -9.10 4.58
C ALA A 34 3.37 -8.09 3.49
N THR A 35 4.25 -7.14 3.17
CA THR A 35 4.08 -6.19 2.05
C THR A 35 3.95 -6.90 0.71
N LEU A 36 4.84 -7.85 0.43
CA LEU A 36 4.77 -8.65 -0.78
C LEU A 36 3.48 -9.48 -0.86
N HIS A 37 3.01 -10.04 0.26
CA HIS A 37 1.73 -10.74 0.29
C HIS A 37 0.54 -9.79 0.05
N PHE A 38 0.58 -8.59 0.60
CA PHE A 38 -0.45 -7.58 0.36
C PHE A 38 -0.55 -7.23 -1.13
N ILE A 39 0.57 -6.94 -1.79
CA ILE A 39 0.63 -6.65 -3.23
C ILE A 39 0.08 -7.83 -4.05
N ALA A 40 0.50 -9.06 -3.73
CA ALA A 40 0.00 -10.26 -4.41
C ALA A 40 -1.50 -10.46 -4.21
N GLY A 41 -2.01 -10.23 -3.00
CA GLY A 41 -3.44 -10.35 -2.67
C GLY A 41 -4.32 -9.35 -3.42
N ARG A 42 -3.75 -8.22 -3.84
CA ARG A 42 -4.41 -7.21 -4.68
C ARG A 42 -4.35 -7.51 -6.18
N GLY A 43 -3.62 -8.55 -6.59
CA GLY A 43 -3.41 -8.88 -8.00
C GLY A 43 -2.41 -7.96 -8.73
N GLU A 44 -1.68 -7.13 -7.99
CA GLU A 44 -0.79 -6.08 -8.54
C GLU A 44 0.63 -6.62 -8.86
N THR A 45 0.82 -7.94 -8.89
CA THR A 45 2.13 -8.58 -9.12
C THR A 45 2.81 -8.12 -10.42
N GLY A 46 2.03 -7.92 -11.49
CA GLY A 46 2.55 -7.48 -12.78
C GLY A 46 3.03 -6.02 -12.76
N GLU A 47 2.23 -5.14 -12.16
CA GLU A 47 2.54 -3.71 -12.02
C GLU A 47 3.73 -3.51 -11.08
N PHE A 48 3.76 -4.24 -9.97
CA PHE A 48 4.89 -4.24 -9.07
C PHE A 48 6.17 -4.73 -9.73
N LYS A 49 6.10 -5.79 -10.55
CA LYS A 49 7.28 -6.28 -11.29
C LYS A 49 7.82 -5.21 -12.24
N ALA A 50 6.94 -4.59 -13.03
CA ALA A 50 7.35 -3.50 -13.92
C ALA A 50 7.96 -2.32 -13.14
N PHE A 51 7.39 -1.99 -11.98
CA PHE A 51 7.92 -0.97 -11.09
C PHE A 51 9.32 -1.29 -10.56
N VAL A 52 9.59 -2.55 -10.18
CA VAL A 52 10.92 -2.99 -9.73
C VAL A 52 11.96 -2.89 -10.84
N GLU A 53 11.58 -3.28 -12.07
CA GLU A 53 12.45 -3.24 -13.25
C GLU A 53 12.81 -1.79 -13.64
N SER A 54 11.91 -0.84 -13.41
CA SER A 54 12.09 0.56 -13.76
C SER A 54 12.49 1.47 -12.61
N PHE A 55 12.70 0.93 -11.40
CA PHE A 55 12.76 1.73 -10.16
C PHE A 55 13.87 2.81 -10.17
N ASP A 56 15.05 2.49 -10.70
CA ASP A 56 16.20 3.42 -10.71
C ASP A 56 16.30 4.25 -12.01
N THR A 57 15.49 3.93 -13.02
CA THR A 57 15.64 4.48 -14.38
C THR A 57 14.44 5.27 -14.85
N ALA A 58 13.25 5.02 -14.29
CA ALA A 58 12.04 5.70 -14.71
C ALA A 58 11.98 7.12 -14.13
N PRO A 59 11.54 8.11 -14.93
CA PRO A 59 11.19 9.40 -14.38
C PRO A 59 10.05 9.22 -13.36
N VAL A 60 10.14 9.99 -12.28
CA VAL A 60 9.12 10.04 -11.24
C VAL A 60 7.79 10.44 -11.89
N THR A 61 6.93 9.44 -12.08
CA THR A 61 5.61 9.65 -12.70
C THR A 61 4.64 10.05 -11.58
N PRO A 62 3.72 10.99 -11.77
CA PRO A 62 2.68 11.25 -10.79
C PRO A 62 1.60 10.14 -10.83
N LEU A 63 0.88 9.92 -9.74
CA LEU A 63 -0.26 8.99 -9.68
C LEU A 63 -1.47 9.61 -10.40
N LEU A 64 -1.68 10.90 -10.17
CA LEU A 64 -2.72 11.71 -10.81
C LEU A 64 -2.12 13.01 -11.35
N SER A 65 -2.62 13.48 -12.48
CA SER A 65 -2.26 14.78 -13.05
C SER A 65 -3.50 15.66 -13.16
N PHE A 66 -3.42 16.88 -12.65
CA PHE A 66 -4.44 17.90 -12.72
C PHE A 66 -3.93 19.09 -13.52
N THR A 67 -4.83 19.79 -14.21
CA THR A 67 -4.46 20.96 -15.00
C THR A 67 -4.14 22.14 -14.10
N THR A 68 -4.80 22.22 -12.94
CA THR A 68 -4.60 23.31 -11.96
C THR A 68 -4.50 22.78 -10.53
N LYS A 69 -3.86 23.56 -9.66
CA LYS A 69 -3.84 23.27 -8.22
C LYS A 69 -5.24 23.29 -7.60
N ALA A 70 -6.11 24.20 -8.03
CA ALA A 70 -7.48 24.30 -7.51
C ALA A 70 -8.31 23.04 -7.79
N GLU A 71 -8.11 22.43 -8.96
CA GLU A 71 -8.71 21.14 -9.32
C GLU A 71 -8.20 20.02 -8.41
N ALA A 72 -6.89 19.94 -8.19
CA ALA A 72 -6.28 18.97 -7.28
C ALA A 72 -6.76 19.14 -5.82
N ASP A 73 -6.87 20.37 -5.34
CA ASP A 73 -7.39 20.68 -4.00
C ASP A 73 -8.88 20.31 -3.87
N THR A 74 -9.67 20.49 -4.94
CA THR A 74 -11.09 20.11 -4.97
C THR A 74 -11.22 18.59 -4.93
N TRP A 75 -10.47 17.89 -5.77
CA TRP A 75 -10.38 16.43 -5.74
C TRP A 75 -10.01 15.93 -4.34
N LEU A 76 -8.99 16.51 -3.70
CA LEU A 76 -8.55 16.07 -2.37
C LEU A 76 -9.63 16.25 -1.29
N ARG A 77 -10.43 17.32 -1.37
CA ARG A 77 -11.53 17.57 -0.42
C ARG A 77 -12.67 16.58 -0.62
N GLU A 78 -13.03 16.30 -1.86
CA GLU A 78 -14.17 15.45 -2.22
C GLU A 78 -13.85 13.95 -2.15
N HIS A 79 -12.57 13.58 -2.24
CA HIS A 79 -12.18 12.18 -2.21
C HIS A 79 -12.47 11.57 -0.83
N PRO A 80 -13.23 10.46 -0.74
CA PRO A 80 -13.63 9.89 0.55
C PRO A 80 -12.43 9.39 1.37
N ALA A 81 -11.45 8.79 0.70
CA ALA A 81 -10.24 8.23 1.30
C ALA A 81 -9.01 8.54 0.41
N PRO A 82 -8.48 9.77 0.44
CA PRO A 82 -7.40 10.16 -0.46
C PRO A 82 -6.13 9.34 -0.19
N PRO A 83 -5.38 8.97 -1.25
CA PRO A 83 -4.16 8.18 -1.13
C PRO A 83 -3.05 9.02 -0.48
N HIS A 84 -2.69 8.76 0.78
CA HIS A 84 -1.66 9.53 1.50
C HIS A 84 -0.26 9.20 0.98
N GLY A 85 0.65 10.17 0.95
CA GLY A 85 1.99 10.01 0.39
C GLY A 85 2.02 9.94 -1.14
N ALA A 86 0.89 9.70 -1.80
CA ALA A 86 0.83 9.64 -3.25
C ALA A 86 1.31 10.94 -3.89
N LEU A 87 2.15 10.77 -4.89
CA LEU A 87 2.62 11.85 -5.72
C LEU A 87 1.55 12.23 -6.73
N ILE A 88 1.18 13.49 -6.81
CA ILE A 88 0.33 14.04 -7.87
C ILE A 88 1.04 15.18 -8.56
N ARG A 89 0.66 15.47 -9.80
CA ARG A 89 1.10 16.65 -10.53
C ARG A 89 -0.09 17.59 -10.66
N ALA A 90 0.09 18.86 -10.35
CA ALA A 90 -0.93 19.86 -10.59
C ALA A 90 -0.28 21.07 -11.27
N ALA A 91 -0.81 21.45 -12.44
CA ALA A 91 -0.14 22.36 -13.36
C ALA A 91 1.27 21.84 -13.70
N ASN A 92 2.32 22.57 -13.32
CA ASN A 92 3.72 22.21 -13.59
C ASN A 92 4.49 21.73 -12.35
N ASP A 93 3.81 21.66 -11.19
CA ASP A 93 4.43 21.29 -9.92
C ASP A 93 4.03 19.87 -9.49
N PHE A 94 4.94 19.22 -8.76
CA PHE A 94 4.68 17.97 -8.06
C PHE A 94 4.24 18.22 -6.63
N TYR A 95 3.25 17.46 -6.17
CA TYR A 95 2.72 17.52 -4.81
C TYR A 95 2.64 16.11 -4.22
N THR A 96 2.88 15.98 -2.92
CA THR A 96 2.50 14.78 -2.16
C THR A 96 1.20 15.04 -1.40
N VAL A 97 0.34 14.02 -1.36
CA VAL A 97 -0.93 14.07 -0.64
C VAL A 97 -0.71 13.81 0.84
N VAL A 98 -1.09 14.75 1.68
CA VAL A 98 -1.13 14.57 3.14
C VAL A 98 -2.58 14.37 3.57
N ASP A 99 -2.92 13.21 4.14
CA ASP A 99 -4.25 12.93 4.72
C ASP A 99 -4.09 12.44 6.16
N ALA A 100 -4.02 13.35 7.12
CA ALA A 100 -4.05 12.98 8.53
C ALA A 100 -5.51 12.72 8.95
N ARG A 101 -6.02 11.51 8.69
CA ARG A 101 -7.42 11.11 8.99
C ARG A 101 -7.85 11.39 10.42
N ALA A 102 -6.97 11.13 11.39
CA ALA A 102 -7.26 11.36 12.80
C ALA A 102 -7.53 12.82 13.15
N LEU A 103 -7.06 13.75 12.33
CA LEU A 103 -7.22 15.20 12.49
C LEU A 103 -8.15 15.79 11.41
N HIS A 104 -8.72 14.95 10.54
CA HIS A 104 -9.43 15.36 9.32
C HIS A 104 -8.67 16.43 8.52
N HIS A 105 -7.34 16.35 8.54
CA HIS A 105 -6.49 17.34 7.91
C HIS A 105 -5.95 16.81 6.59
N ARG A 106 -6.35 17.45 5.49
CA ARG A 106 -5.96 17.08 4.13
C ARG A 106 -5.28 18.25 3.45
N LYS A 107 -4.08 18.03 2.91
CA LYS A 107 -3.31 19.07 2.22
C LYS A 107 -2.42 18.50 1.13
N LEU A 108 -2.20 19.30 0.09
CA LEU A 108 -1.14 19.06 -0.90
C LEU A 108 0.14 19.79 -0.48
N LEU A 109 1.23 19.04 -0.30
CA LEU A 109 2.55 19.59 -0.06
C LEU A 109 3.34 19.60 -1.36
N ARG A 110 3.78 20.78 -1.82
CA ARG A 110 4.63 20.89 -3.01
C ARG A 110 5.97 20.23 -2.74
N LEU A 111 6.44 19.40 -3.65
CA LEU A 111 7.79 18.87 -3.62
C LEU A 111 8.72 19.85 -4.36
N PRO A 112 9.94 20.08 -3.84
CA PRO A 112 10.91 20.86 -4.56
C PRO A 112 11.25 20.16 -5.88
N SER A 113 11.49 20.93 -6.93
CA SER A 113 11.99 20.38 -8.19
C SER A 113 13.45 19.91 -8.01
N PRO A 114 13.94 18.94 -8.80
CA PRO A 114 15.34 18.51 -8.73
C PRO A 114 16.34 19.66 -8.87
N GLU A 115 16.02 20.67 -9.68
CA GLU A 115 16.85 21.87 -9.87
C GLU A 115 16.90 22.74 -8.60
N GLU A 116 15.77 22.89 -7.89
CA GLU A 116 15.71 23.62 -6.61
C GLU A 116 16.55 22.96 -5.51
N VAL A 117 16.60 21.62 -5.48
CA VAL A 117 17.39 20.86 -4.50
C VAL A 117 18.89 21.08 -4.72
N THR A 118 19.37 21.11 -5.98
CA THR A 118 20.79 21.34 -6.30
C THR A 118 21.31 22.74 -5.94
N HIS A 119 20.43 23.70 -5.65
CA HIS A 119 20.80 25.04 -5.24
C HIS A 119 20.92 25.24 -3.72
N THR A 120 20.55 24.23 -2.92
CA THR A 120 20.52 24.36 -1.44
C THR A 120 21.74 23.72 -0.76
N ASP A 121 22.60 23.01 -1.51
CA ASP A 121 23.80 22.34 -0.97
C ASP A 121 24.93 23.30 -0.53
N GLU A 122 24.81 24.62 -0.72
CA GLU A 122 25.84 25.59 -0.31
C GLU A 122 25.57 26.29 1.03
N ALA A 123 24.43 26.02 1.69
CA ALA A 123 24.10 26.69 2.95
C ALA A 123 23.30 25.80 3.90
N GLU A 124 23.88 24.70 4.37
CA GLU A 124 23.53 24.10 5.68
C GLU A 124 24.58 23.04 6.07
N GLN A 125 25.64 23.51 6.72
CA GLN A 125 26.54 22.66 7.49
C GLN A 125 26.53 23.17 8.92
N GLU A 126 25.67 22.58 9.75
CA GLU A 126 25.89 22.44 11.18
C GLU A 126 25.14 21.20 11.68
N VAL A 127 25.85 20.42 12.49
CA VAL A 127 25.56 19.06 12.89
C VAL A 127 24.60 19.07 14.08
N GLU A 128 23.50 18.32 14.01
CA GLU A 128 22.75 17.94 15.21
C GLU A 128 22.62 16.40 15.23
N ASP A 129 23.13 15.80 16.32
CA ASP A 129 23.16 14.37 16.59
C ASP A 129 21.82 13.71 16.23
N VAL A 130 21.83 12.76 15.28
CA VAL A 130 20.67 11.90 15.01
C VAL A 130 20.57 10.94 16.21
N PRO A 131 19.58 11.08 17.12
CA PRO A 131 19.45 10.13 18.20
C PRO A 131 19.01 8.78 17.61
N GLU A 132 19.58 7.69 18.13
CA GLU A 132 19.13 6.34 17.79
C GLU A 132 17.59 6.25 17.83
N PRO A 133 16.96 5.54 16.87
CA PRO A 133 15.51 5.46 16.78
C PRO A 133 14.93 4.95 18.09
N SER A 134 14.27 5.85 18.81
CA SER A 134 13.76 5.61 20.15
C SER A 134 12.73 4.49 20.12
N LYS A 135 12.80 3.57 21.09
CA LYS A 135 11.80 2.52 21.26
C LYS A 135 10.40 3.16 21.37
N PRO A 136 9.40 2.64 20.65
CA PRO A 136 8.07 3.24 20.64
C PRO A 136 7.48 3.24 22.05
N SER A 137 6.96 4.38 22.48
CA SER A 137 6.19 4.48 23.71
C SER A 137 4.89 3.68 23.57
N PRO A 138 4.45 2.98 24.63
CA PRO A 138 3.17 2.26 24.62
C PRO A 138 2.03 3.23 24.28
N GLY A 139 1.31 2.97 23.18
CA GLY A 139 0.18 3.79 22.73
C GLY A 139 0.42 4.61 21.45
N THR A 140 1.63 4.61 20.89
CA THR A 140 1.89 5.25 19.59
C THR A 140 1.16 4.50 18.47
N LYS A 141 0.29 5.18 17.72
CA LYS A 141 -0.38 4.61 16.53
C LYS A 141 0.67 4.07 15.54
N PHE A 142 0.39 2.91 14.95
CA PHE A 142 1.19 2.32 13.89
C PHE A 142 1.31 3.33 12.72
N SER A 143 2.48 3.39 12.10
CA SER A 143 2.73 4.27 10.94
C SER A 143 3.58 3.51 9.93
N LEU A 144 3.09 3.40 8.69
CA LEU A 144 3.85 2.77 7.61
C LEU A 144 5.19 3.45 7.38
N PHE A 145 5.29 4.78 7.49
CA PHE A 145 6.56 5.51 7.36
C PHE A 145 7.59 5.07 8.41
N LYS A 146 7.19 4.97 9.69
CA LYS A 146 8.08 4.47 10.75
C LYS A 146 8.47 3.01 10.53
N LEU A 147 7.55 2.18 10.03
CA LEU A 147 7.86 0.80 9.66
C LEU A 147 8.85 0.76 8.49
N TYR A 148 8.64 1.60 7.47
CA TYR A 148 9.48 1.70 6.28
C TYR A 148 10.90 2.09 6.65
N ASP A 149 11.10 3.20 7.37
CA ASP A 149 12.43 3.69 7.72
C ASP A 149 13.24 2.62 8.47
N ARG A 150 12.60 1.99 9.47
CA ARG A 150 13.24 0.93 10.26
C ARG A 150 13.52 -0.31 9.43
N THR A 151 12.57 -0.75 8.61
CA THR A 151 12.73 -1.93 7.75
C THR A 151 13.85 -1.69 6.75
N CYS A 152 13.92 -0.52 6.12
CA CYS A 152 14.99 -0.18 5.19
C CYS A 152 16.36 -0.10 5.87
N TYR A 153 16.44 0.46 7.07
CA TYR A 153 17.67 0.46 7.85
C TYR A 153 18.17 -0.97 8.13
N ASP A 154 17.31 -1.84 8.67
CA ASP A 154 17.66 -3.21 9.02
C ASP A 154 18.01 -4.04 7.77
N LEU A 155 17.25 -3.88 6.67
CA LEU A 155 17.53 -4.56 5.39
C LEU A 155 18.83 -4.09 4.75
N ASN A 156 19.17 -2.80 4.80
CA ASN A 156 20.45 -2.29 4.31
C ASN A 156 21.63 -2.92 5.06
N GLN A 157 21.53 -3.03 6.38
CA GLN A 157 22.57 -3.71 7.16
C GLN A 157 22.75 -5.18 6.75
N MET A 158 21.65 -5.87 6.42
CA MET A 158 21.72 -7.24 5.90
C MET A 158 22.35 -7.29 4.50
N GLU A 159 21.94 -6.37 3.62
CA GLU A 159 22.44 -6.24 2.24
C GLU A 159 23.97 -6.14 2.21
N THR A 160 24.57 -5.33 3.08
CA THR A 160 26.05 -5.15 3.14
C THR A 160 26.82 -6.42 3.52
N ARG A 161 26.16 -7.43 4.08
CA ARG A 161 26.78 -8.69 4.52
C ARG A 161 26.53 -9.84 3.56
N MET A 162 25.70 -9.64 2.53
CA MET A 162 25.33 -10.69 1.59
C MET A 162 26.29 -10.74 0.42
N SER A 163 26.60 -11.96 -0.02
CA SER A 163 27.45 -12.21 -1.18
C SER A 163 26.71 -12.88 -2.34
N SER A 164 25.47 -13.36 -2.11
CA SER A 164 24.66 -13.95 -3.17
C SER A 164 23.91 -12.86 -3.95
N PRO A 165 24.03 -12.81 -5.29
CA PRO A 165 23.30 -11.84 -6.11
C PRO A 165 21.78 -12.04 -6.02
N GLU A 166 21.33 -13.27 -5.78
CA GLU A 166 19.90 -13.59 -5.65
C GLU A 166 19.32 -13.12 -4.31
N GLU A 167 20.09 -13.24 -3.22
CA GLU A 167 19.71 -12.72 -1.90
C GLU A 167 19.67 -11.19 -1.92
N PHE A 168 20.67 -10.56 -2.54
CA PHE A 168 20.71 -9.13 -2.77
C PHE A 168 19.47 -8.64 -3.54
N ALA A 169 19.15 -9.29 -4.67
CA ALA A 169 17.98 -8.95 -5.46
C ALA A 169 16.67 -9.10 -4.66
N ALA A 170 16.58 -10.11 -3.77
CA ALA A 170 15.42 -10.31 -2.91
C ALA A 170 15.27 -9.19 -1.87
N ILE A 171 16.36 -8.79 -1.21
CA ILE A 171 16.35 -7.65 -0.28
C ILE A 171 16.00 -6.34 -0.99
N ARG A 172 16.62 -6.07 -2.15
CA ARG A 172 16.30 -4.89 -2.94
C ARG A 172 14.82 -4.86 -3.32
N THR A 173 14.27 -5.99 -3.79
CA THR A 173 12.85 -6.11 -4.13
C THR A 173 11.96 -5.89 -2.91
N ALA A 174 12.32 -6.42 -1.74
CA ALA A 174 11.62 -6.18 -0.48
C ALA A 174 11.55 -4.69 -0.13
N ARG A 175 12.67 -3.96 -0.25
CA ARG A 175 12.71 -2.50 0.00
C ARG A 175 11.83 -1.73 -1.00
N ILE A 176 11.88 -2.11 -2.27
CA ILE A 176 11.07 -1.47 -3.33
C ILE A 176 9.57 -1.73 -3.13
N SER A 177 9.18 -2.86 -2.53
CA SER A 177 7.77 -3.17 -2.28
C SER A 177 7.06 -2.12 -1.41
N PHE A 178 7.74 -1.55 -0.42
CA PHE A 178 7.18 -0.47 0.38
C PHE A 178 7.03 0.83 -0.42
N ASN A 179 8.02 1.14 -1.27
CA ASN A 179 7.93 2.28 -2.17
C ASN A 179 6.75 2.13 -3.13
N PHE A 180 6.49 0.92 -3.62
CA PHE A 180 5.32 0.63 -4.44
C PHE A 180 4.01 0.90 -3.70
N VAL A 181 3.86 0.40 -2.48
CA VAL A 181 2.65 0.64 -1.65
C VAL A 181 2.42 2.13 -1.42
N MET A 182 3.47 2.90 -1.10
CA MET A 182 3.37 4.37 -0.97
C MET A 182 3.05 5.04 -2.30
N ARG A 183 3.62 4.55 -3.41
CA ARG A 183 3.43 5.09 -4.76
C ARG A 183 1.99 4.95 -5.24
N VAL A 184 1.35 3.83 -4.96
CA VAL A 184 -0.07 3.59 -5.31
C VAL A 184 -1.03 4.19 -4.27
N GLY A 185 -0.53 4.70 -3.14
CA GLY A 185 -1.34 5.33 -2.12
C GLY A 185 -2.13 4.36 -1.26
N GLU A 186 -1.54 3.18 -1.00
CA GLU A 186 -2.17 2.09 -0.25
C GLU A 186 -1.54 1.89 1.13
N GLU A 187 -0.96 2.94 1.69
CA GLU A 187 -0.43 2.97 3.04
C GLU A 187 -1.50 2.58 4.06
N TYR A 188 -2.68 3.21 4.01
CA TYR A 188 -3.76 2.88 4.93
C TYR A 188 -4.32 1.48 4.71
N GLY A 189 -4.49 1.05 3.46
CA GLY A 189 -4.91 -0.30 3.14
C GLY A 189 -3.93 -1.33 3.70
N PHE A 190 -2.64 -1.05 3.63
CA PHE A 190 -1.61 -1.90 4.20
C PHE A 190 -1.58 -1.86 5.74
N GLU A 191 -1.79 -0.70 6.37
CA GLU A 191 -1.91 -0.58 7.83
C GLU A 191 -3.10 -1.40 8.37
N GLU A 192 -4.25 -1.31 7.69
CA GLU A 192 -5.45 -2.09 8.00
C GLU A 192 -5.23 -3.59 7.78
N TYR A 193 -4.55 -3.97 6.70
CA TYR A 193 -4.16 -5.35 6.45
C TYR A 193 -3.28 -5.91 7.56
N LEU A 194 -2.26 -5.17 8.01
CA LEU A 194 -1.42 -5.56 9.15
C LEU A 194 -2.22 -5.63 10.46
N GLY A 195 -3.17 -4.71 10.66
CA GLY A 195 -4.12 -4.74 11.77
C GLY A 195 -4.97 -6.01 11.78
N SER A 196 -5.49 -6.39 10.62
CA SER A 196 -6.28 -7.60 10.41
C SER A 196 -5.46 -8.86 10.68
N LEU A 197 -4.23 -8.94 10.18
CA LEU A 197 -3.32 -10.06 10.47
C LEU A 197 -3.00 -10.19 11.97
N ARG A 198 -2.83 -9.07 12.68
CA ARG A 198 -2.62 -9.09 14.14
C ARG A 198 -3.86 -9.61 14.85
N SER A 199 -5.03 -9.09 14.49
CA SER A 199 -6.32 -9.48 15.08
C SER A 199 -6.66 -10.95 14.83
N ALA A 200 -6.40 -11.46 13.62
CA ALA A 200 -6.63 -12.86 13.26
C ALA A 200 -5.74 -13.84 14.04
N ARG A 201 -4.54 -13.43 14.44
CA ARG A 201 -3.64 -14.26 15.27
C ARG A 201 -4.06 -14.34 16.73
N THR A 202 -4.78 -13.33 17.22
CA THR A 202 -5.20 -13.24 18.62
C THR A 202 -6.64 -13.68 18.85
N SER A 203 -7.45 -13.73 17.78
CA SER A 203 -8.86 -14.10 17.86
C SER A 203 -9.02 -15.61 17.67
N PRO A 204 -9.88 -16.27 18.47
CA PRO A 204 -10.25 -17.66 18.19
C PRO A 204 -10.97 -17.73 16.84
N PRO A 205 -10.78 -18.82 16.06
CA PRO A 205 -11.45 -18.98 14.78
C PRO A 205 -12.98 -18.96 14.99
N LEU A 206 -13.66 -18.06 14.29
CA LEU A 206 -15.12 -17.89 14.35
C LEU A 206 -15.85 -19.20 13.99
N THR A 207 -15.34 -19.91 12.99
CA THR A 207 -15.81 -21.23 12.57
C THR A 207 -14.63 -21.92 11.87
N SER A 208 -14.54 -23.25 12.04
CA SER A 208 -13.55 -24.07 11.34
C SER A 208 -14.29 -24.93 10.33
N PHE A 209 -13.76 -24.95 9.11
CA PHE A 209 -14.28 -25.75 8.00
C PHE A 209 -13.24 -26.78 7.61
N ALA A 210 -13.68 -27.96 7.17
CA ALA A 210 -12.76 -28.99 6.71
C ALA A 210 -12.27 -28.69 5.28
N THR A 211 -13.06 -27.94 4.50
CA THR A 211 -12.77 -27.61 3.10
C THR A 211 -13.03 -26.14 2.78
N HIS A 212 -12.48 -25.66 1.67
CA HIS A 212 -12.72 -24.30 1.18
C HIS A 212 -14.17 -24.14 0.69
N GLU A 213 -14.71 -25.18 0.04
CA GLU A 213 -16.08 -25.19 -0.47
C GLU A 213 -17.12 -25.07 0.67
N GLU A 214 -16.87 -25.71 1.82
CA GLU A 214 -17.68 -25.56 3.02
C GLU A 214 -17.67 -24.11 3.55
N ALA A 215 -16.48 -23.49 3.57
CA ALA A 215 -16.32 -22.10 4.00
C ALA A 215 -17.06 -21.13 3.06
N ASP A 216 -16.94 -21.33 1.74
CA ASP A 216 -17.62 -20.51 0.73
C ASP A 216 -19.14 -20.62 0.84
N THR A 217 -19.65 -21.84 1.05
CA THR A 217 -21.08 -22.09 1.24
C THR A 217 -21.61 -21.41 2.49
N TRP A 218 -20.83 -21.44 3.58
CA TRP A 218 -21.17 -20.74 4.81
C TRP A 218 -21.19 -19.22 4.61
N LEU A 219 -20.18 -18.63 3.95
CA LEU A 219 -20.12 -17.20 3.65
C LEU A 219 -21.34 -16.73 2.85
N ALA A 220 -21.69 -17.45 1.78
CA ALA A 220 -22.86 -17.16 0.97
C ALA A 220 -24.18 -17.23 1.77
N THR A 221 -24.22 -18.03 2.83
CA THR A 221 -25.39 -18.14 3.72
C THR A 221 -25.46 -16.95 4.69
N GLN A 222 -24.33 -16.42 5.15
CA GLN A 222 -24.29 -15.25 6.04
C GLN A 222 -24.72 -13.96 5.32
N GLU A 223 -24.28 -13.76 4.08
CA GLU A 223 -24.70 -12.60 3.27
C GLU A 223 -26.21 -12.55 3.05
N ARG A 224 -26.84 -13.74 2.95
CA ARG A 224 -28.30 -13.88 2.78
C ARG A 224 -29.07 -13.62 4.08
N SER A 225 -28.46 -13.84 5.24
CA SER A 225 -29.04 -13.57 6.57
C SER A 225 -29.07 -12.06 6.90
N ILE A 226 -28.10 -11.29 6.38
CA ILE A 226 -28.00 -9.84 6.61
C ILE A 226 -29.04 -9.05 5.77
N ASN A 227 -29.63 -9.66 4.74
CA ASN A 227 -30.73 -9.09 3.95
C ASN A 227 -32.03 -9.95 4.04
N PRO A 228 -32.84 -9.82 5.11
CA PRO A 228 -34.09 -10.57 5.22
C PRO A 228 -35.27 -9.93 4.47
N GLY A 229 -35.08 -8.82 3.74
CA GLY A 229 -36.15 -8.09 3.07
C GLY A 229 -36.07 -8.18 1.54
N GLY A 230 -36.29 -9.36 0.96
CA GLY A 230 -36.00 -9.59 -0.46
C GLY A 230 -36.82 -10.62 -1.22
N GLY A 231 -38.10 -10.80 -0.88
CA GLY A 231 -39.13 -11.05 -1.91
C GLY A 231 -39.79 -12.44 -2.00
N LYS A 232 -41.13 -12.36 -2.19
CA LYS A 232 -42.01 -13.03 -3.19
C LYS A 232 -43.39 -13.29 -2.54
N SER A 233 -44.54 -13.13 -3.19
CA SER A 233 -44.93 -12.87 -4.58
C SER A 233 -46.46 -12.62 -4.56
N GLY A 234 -46.96 -11.77 -5.46
CA GLY A 234 -48.39 -11.56 -5.69
C GLY A 234 -48.67 -10.73 -6.95
N ASP A 235 -48.55 -11.40 -8.10
CA ASP A 235 -49.19 -11.20 -9.42
C ASP A 235 -49.33 -9.83 -10.13
N PRO A 236 -49.47 -9.82 -11.48
CA PRO A 236 -49.01 -8.73 -12.34
C PRO A 236 -50.10 -7.70 -12.65
N LYS A 237 -49.72 -6.42 -12.68
CA LYS A 237 -50.42 -5.39 -13.45
C LYS A 237 -49.43 -4.44 -14.12
N GLU A 238 -49.69 -4.24 -15.41
CA GLU A 238 -49.09 -3.23 -16.28
C GLU A 238 -49.23 -1.81 -15.72
N GLY A 239 -48.23 -0.97 -15.99
CA GLY A 239 -48.39 0.48 -16.09
C GLY A 239 -47.31 1.32 -15.39
N GLY A 240 -46.54 2.08 -16.17
CA GLY A 240 -46.09 3.43 -15.78
C GLY A 240 -44.66 3.60 -15.22
N GLU A 241 -43.82 4.23 -16.05
CA GLU A 241 -42.77 5.23 -15.73
C GLU A 241 -41.85 5.08 -14.49
N GLY A 242 -40.54 5.00 -14.79
CA GLY A 242 -39.53 5.87 -14.16
C GLY A 242 -38.83 5.38 -12.89
N ALA A 243 -37.67 4.74 -13.04
CA ALA A 243 -36.51 4.92 -12.16
C ALA A 243 -35.28 4.19 -12.70
N ALA A 244 -34.17 4.91 -12.85
CA ALA A 244 -32.88 4.39 -13.28
C ALA A 244 -32.23 3.48 -12.21
N PRO A 245 -31.47 2.45 -12.60
CA PRO A 245 -30.72 1.61 -11.66
C PRO A 245 -29.51 2.35 -11.06
N PRO A 246 -29.08 2.01 -9.82
CA PRO A 246 -27.89 2.59 -9.21
C PRO A 246 -26.61 2.14 -9.92
N PRO A 247 -25.56 2.99 -9.99
CA PRO A 247 -24.35 2.68 -10.73
C PRO A 247 -23.55 1.59 -10.02
N GLY A 248 -23.33 0.50 -10.75
CA GLY A 248 -22.37 -0.55 -10.39
C GLY A 248 -20.94 -0.02 -10.45
N PHE A 249 -20.10 -0.56 -9.57
CA PHE A 249 -18.66 -0.39 -9.59
C PHE A 249 -18.08 -1.00 -10.87
N GLY A 250 -17.94 -0.17 -11.90
CA GLY A 250 -17.18 -0.45 -13.11
C GLY A 250 -16.20 0.69 -13.32
N CYS A 251 -14.93 0.50 -12.93
CA CYS A 251 -13.84 1.35 -13.41
C CYS A 251 -13.55 0.98 -14.87
N GLU A 252 -14.33 1.52 -15.80
CA GLU A 252 -13.95 1.54 -17.21
C GLU A 252 -12.80 2.53 -17.39
N ARG A 253 -11.62 1.99 -17.74
CA ARG A 253 -10.51 2.76 -18.31
C ARG A 253 -10.93 3.29 -19.67
N HIS A 254 -11.33 4.55 -19.77
CA HIS A 254 -11.39 5.25 -21.05
C HIS A 254 -10.03 5.88 -21.35
N LEU A 255 -9.31 5.23 -22.28
CA LEU A 255 -8.26 5.81 -23.09
C LEU A 255 -8.86 6.94 -23.95
N LEU A 256 -8.36 8.17 -23.79
CA LEU A 256 -8.54 9.22 -24.78
C LEU A 256 -7.25 9.38 -25.58
N LYS A 257 -7.39 9.17 -26.88
CA LYS A 257 -6.56 9.77 -27.93
C LYS A 257 -6.88 11.25 -28.05
#